data_AF-D4XRR7-F1
#
_entry.id   AF-D4XRR7-F1
#
_cell.length_a   1.000
_cell.length_b   1.000
_cell.length_c   1.000
_cell.angle_alpha   90.00
_cell.angle_beta   90.00
_cell.angle_gamma   90.00
#
_symmetry.space_group_name_H-M   'P 1'
#
loop_
_entity.id
_entity.type
_entity.pdbx_description
1 polymer ?
#
loop_
_entity_poly.entity_id
_entity_poly.type
_entity_poly.pdbx_seq_one_letter_code
_entity_poly.pdbx_strand_id
1 'polypeptide(L)'
;MDSWDWAKGIDVFKALTPFILALIVYLVWHKQKEKEVIASEAKHSLLVLNEILALLSEVINHDRENIGKKFDEDGRKELKIYIKEKFLILDQKKNQLLYSMIFISDAKHDEKLVGLISEGNKKLTLDLINLERLMIRNIDKDDKNEKASIEIYEKIFEIRKSIVFSIYSTKKLLVKYALYRA
;
A
#
# COMPACT_ATOMS: atom_id res chain seq x y z
N MET A 1 -20.25 -55.71 -34.72
CA MET A 1 -20.82 -54.35 -34.70
C MET A 1 -21.45 -54.19 -33.35
N ASP A 2 -20.69 -53.62 -32.41
CA ASP A 2 -21.07 -53.50 -31.01
C ASP A 2 -22.30 -52.60 -30.89
N SER A 3 -23.41 -53.18 -30.44
CA SER A 3 -24.58 -52.43 -30.03
C SER A 3 -24.25 -51.70 -28.74
N TRP A 4 -23.72 -50.48 -28.87
CA TRP A 4 -23.56 -49.59 -27.74
C TRP A 4 -24.94 -49.37 -27.11
N ASP A 5 -25.11 -49.91 -25.91
CA ASP A 5 -26.37 -50.02 -25.20
C ASP A 5 -26.68 -48.66 -24.56
N TRP A 6 -27.30 -47.76 -25.34
CA TRP A 6 -27.58 -46.37 -24.97
C TRP A 6 -28.26 -46.24 -23.60
N ALA A 7 -29.08 -47.22 -23.20
CA ALA A 7 -29.71 -47.27 -21.89
C ALA A 7 -28.71 -47.38 -20.73
N LYS A 8 -27.69 -48.24 -20.85
CA LYS A 8 -26.61 -48.37 -19.86
C LYS A 8 -25.73 -47.13 -19.84
N GLY A 9 -25.52 -46.49 -20.98
CA GLY A 9 -24.84 -45.19 -21.07
C GLY A 9 -25.56 -44.12 -20.25
N ILE A 10 -26.89 -44.00 -20.38
CA ILE A 10 -27.70 -43.01 -19.65
C ILE A 10 -27.64 -43.21 -18.13
N ASP A 11 -27.68 -44.45 -17.64
CA ASP A 11 -27.62 -44.74 -16.21
C ASP A 11 -26.23 -44.45 -15.61
N VAL A 12 -25.15 -44.72 -16.35
CA VAL A 12 -23.79 -44.30 -15.98
C VAL A 12 -23.66 -42.78 -15.96
N PHE A 13 -24.22 -42.07 -16.94
CA PHE A 13 -24.25 -40.60 -16.94
C PHE A 13 -25.01 -40.05 -15.72
N LYS A 14 -26.20 -40.59 -15.39
CA LYS A 14 -26.96 -40.18 -14.20
C LYS A 14 -26.19 -40.42 -12.90
N ALA A 15 -25.46 -41.54 -12.80
CA ALA A 15 -24.61 -41.83 -11.65
C ALA A 15 -23.41 -40.88 -11.54
N LEU A 16 -22.86 -40.41 -12.67
CA LEU A 16 -21.75 -39.45 -12.71
C LEU A 16 -22.17 -37.99 -12.54
N THR A 17 -23.42 -37.64 -12.85
CA THR A 17 -23.95 -36.27 -12.78
C THR A 17 -23.66 -35.57 -11.43
N PRO A 18 -23.87 -36.19 -10.26
CA PRO A 18 -23.53 -35.55 -8.97
C PRO A 18 -22.05 -35.22 -8.83
N PHE A 19 -21.16 -36.09 -9.31
CA PHE A 19 -19.71 -35.87 -9.25
C PHE A 19 -19.27 -34.76 -10.19
N ILE A 20 -19.83 -34.72 -11.42
CA ILE A 20 -19.56 -33.66 -12.39
C ILE A 20 -20.07 -32.31 -11.86
N LEU A 21 -21.29 -32.28 -11.31
CA LEU A 21 -21.85 -31.07 -10.70
C LEU A 21 -21.03 -30.61 -9.50
N ALA A 22 -20.61 -31.52 -8.61
CA ALA A 22 -19.75 -31.19 -7.48
C ALA A 22 -18.41 -30.59 -7.93
N LEU A 23 -17.80 -31.15 -8.98
CA LEU A 23 -16.56 -30.61 -9.56
C LEU A 23 -16.77 -29.21 -10.14
N ILE A 24 -17.86 -28.98 -10.88
CA ILE A 24 -18.19 -27.65 -11.44
C ILE A 24 -18.40 -26.63 -10.31
N VAL A 25 -19.21 -26.98 -9.30
CA VAL A 25 -19.47 -26.11 -8.14
C VAL A 25 -18.17 -25.80 -7.41
N TYR A 26 -17.31 -26.79 -7.19
CA TYR A 26 -16.01 -26.61 -6.57
C TYR A 26 -15.13 -25.62 -7.34
N LEU A 27 -15.00 -25.81 -8.66
CA LEU A 27 -14.19 -24.92 -9.51
C LEU A 27 -14.72 -23.49 -9.55
N VAL A 28 -16.04 -23.33 -9.67
CA VAL A 28 -16.70 -22.01 -9.68
C VAL A 28 -16.52 -21.31 -8.33
N TRP A 29 -16.74 -22.03 -7.23
CA TRP A 29 -16.60 -21.50 -5.88
C TRP A 29 -15.17 -21.04 -5.58
N HIS A 30 -14.17 -21.86 -5.92
CA HIS A 30 -12.77 -21.49 -5.72
C HIS A 30 -12.37 -20.25 -6.51
N LYS A 31 -12.80 -20.12 -7.77
CA LYS A 31 -12.54 -18.91 -8.57
C LYS A 31 -13.23 -17.68 -7.98
N GLN A 32 -14.47 -17.81 -7.50
CA GLN A 32 -15.16 -16.70 -6.84
C GLN A 32 -14.43 -16.27 -5.55
N LYS A 33 -13.98 -17.24 -4.75
CA LYS A 33 -13.24 -16.96 -3.51
C LYS A 33 -11.90 -16.28 -3.77
N GLU A 34 -11.16 -16.73 -4.79
CA GLU A 34 -9.91 -16.07 -5.22
C GLU A 34 -10.16 -14.60 -5.56
N LYS A 35 -11.18 -14.30 -6.40
CA LYS A 35 -11.58 -12.93 -6.74
C LYS A 35 -11.92 -12.10 -5.50
N GLU A 36 -12.65 -12.67 -4.55
CA GLU A 36 -13.03 -11.99 -3.31
C GLU A 36 -11.83 -11.63 -2.44
N VAL A 37 -10.87 -12.56 -2.28
CA VAL A 37 -9.67 -12.33 -1.47
C VAL A 37 -8.81 -11.23 -2.08
N ILE A 38 -8.54 -11.28 -3.39
CA ILE A 38 -7.79 -10.23 -4.11
C ILE A 38 -8.47 -8.86 -3.95
N ALA A 39 -9.79 -8.79 -4.12
CA ALA A 39 -10.52 -7.54 -3.99
C ALA A 39 -10.51 -7.01 -2.54
N SER A 40 -10.56 -7.91 -1.56
CA SER A 40 -10.44 -7.54 -0.14
C SER A 40 -9.05 -6.97 0.17
N GLU A 41 -8.01 -7.65 -0.31
CA GLU A 41 -6.62 -7.25 -0.11
C GLU A 41 -6.32 -5.89 -0.77
N ALA A 42 -6.83 -5.67 -1.98
CA ALA A 42 -6.71 -4.39 -2.67
C ALA A 42 -7.42 -3.25 -1.93
N LYS A 43 -8.60 -3.51 -1.34
CA LYS A 43 -9.31 -2.53 -0.51
C LYS A 43 -8.53 -2.22 0.76
N HIS A 44 -7.95 -3.23 1.39
CA HIS A 44 -7.08 -3.06 2.56
C HIS A 44 -5.86 -2.19 2.22
N SER A 45 -5.17 -2.48 1.12
CA SER A 45 -4.09 -1.63 0.60
C SER A 45 -4.50 -0.17 0.37
N LEU A 46 -5.70 0.07 -0.17
CA LEU A 46 -6.22 1.43 -0.36
C LEU A 46 -6.44 2.17 0.97
N LEU A 47 -6.90 1.47 2.01
CA LEU A 47 -7.02 2.02 3.37
C LEU A 47 -5.64 2.38 3.94
N VAL A 48 -4.67 1.47 3.83
CA VAL A 48 -3.29 1.73 4.28
C VAL A 48 -2.70 2.96 3.58
N LEU A 49 -2.95 3.14 2.28
CA LEU A 49 -2.51 4.35 1.55
C LEU A 49 -3.15 5.64 2.08
N ASN A 50 -4.40 5.59 2.54
CA ASN A 50 -5.04 6.74 3.17
C ASN A 50 -4.44 7.03 4.56
N GLU A 51 -4.16 5.99 5.33
CA GLU A 51 -3.50 6.12 6.64
C GLU A 51 -2.11 6.74 6.51
N ILE A 52 -1.32 6.32 5.51
CA ILE A 52 0.00 6.92 5.21
C ILE A 52 -0.16 8.42 4.91
N LEU A 53 -1.13 8.82 4.08
CA LEU A 53 -1.37 10.24 3.77
C LEU A 53 -1.80 11.04 5.01
N ALA A 54 -2.63 10.45 5.87
CA ALA A 54 -3.07 11.09 7.11
C ALA A 54 -1.90 11.29 8.07
N LEU A 55 -1.10 10.25 8.32
CA LEU A 55 0.10 10.31 9.16
C LEU A 55 1.13 11.30 8.62
N LEU A 56 1.35 11.31 7.30
CA LEU A 56 2.27 12.27 6.67
C LEU A 56 1.80 13.71 6.87
N SER A 57 0.48 13.95 6.77
CA SER A 57 -0.10 15.28 7.00
C SER A 57 -0.01 15.69 8.47
N GLU A 58 -0.24 14.75 9.40
CA GLU A 58 -0.06 14.97 10.84
C GLU A 58 1.37 15.41 11.16
N VAL A 59 2.36 14.64 10.70
CA VAL A 59 3.79 14.89 10.97
C VAL A 59 4.25 16.22 10.39
N ILE A 60 3.86 16.54 9.15
CA ILE A 60 4.23 17.81 8.50
C ILE A 60 3.56 19.00 9.18
N ASN A 61 2.28 18.88 9.57
CA ASN A 61 1.59 19.95 10.29
C ASN A 61 2.22 20.17 11.66
N HIS A 62 2.57 19.10 12.37
CA HIS A 62 3.25 19.19 13.65
C HIS A 62 4.62 19.88 13.54
N ASP A 63 5.43 19.55 12.54
CA ASP A 63 6.70 20.25 12.29
C ASP A 63 6.47 21.73 11.97
N ARG A 64 5.45 22.02 11.13
CA ARG A 64 5.09 23.38 10.74
C ARG A 64 4.65 24.25 11.91
N GLU A 65 3.87 23.70 12.84
CA GLU A 65 3.44 24.41 14.05
C GLU A 65 4.61 24.72 14.99
N ASN A 66 5.74 24.05 14.82
CA ASN A 66 6.94 24.22 15.63
C ASN A 66 8.02 25.07 14.95
N ILE A 67 7.71 25.69 13.80
CA ILE A 67 8.60 26.65 13.14
C ILE A 67 8.83 27.88 14.01
N GLY A 68 10.10 28.28 14.14
CA GLY A 68 10.49 29.51 14.83
C GLY A 68 10.22 29.48 16.34
N LYS A 69 9.80 28.33 16.87
CA LYS A 69 9.72 28.12 18.32
C LYS A 69 11.12 27.84 18.85
N LYS A 70 11.50 28.57 19.90
CA LYS A 70 12.70 28.27 20.67
C LYS A 70 12.43 27.08 21.57
N PHE A 71 13.12 25.99 21.27
CA PHE A 71 13.15 24.82 22.13
C PHE A 71 14.48 24.80 22.91
N ASP A 72 14.38 24.47 24.19
CA ASP A 72 15.52 24.00 24.98
C ASP A 72 15.99 22.62 24.46
N GLU A 73 17.07 22.11 25.05
CA GLU A 73 17.66 20.84 24.59
C GLU A 73 16.69 19.66 24.73
N ASP A 74 15.93 19.63 25.83
CA ASP A 74 14.93 18.60 26.10
C ASP A 74 13.76 18.68 25.11
N GLY A 75 13.22 19.87 24.83
CA GLY A 75 12.15 20.04 23.83
C GLY A 75 12.58 19.66 22.41
N ARG A 76 13.83 19.94 22.02
CA ARG A 76 14.38 19.47 20.72
C ARG A 76 14.46 17.95 20.68
N LYS A 77 14.86 17.33 21.79
CA LYS A 77 14.98 15.87 21.91
C LYS A 77 13.60 15.20 21.81
N GLU A 78 12.60 15.72 22.52
CA GLU A 78 11.22 15.23 22.45
C GLU A 78 10.65 15.32 21.04
N LEU A 79 10.84 16.46 20.36
CA LEU A 79 10.35 16.64 18.98
C LEU A 79 11.01 15.64 18.01
N LYS A 80 12.31 15.39 18.15
CA LYS A 80 13.01 14.38 17.34
C LYS A 80 12.50 12.96 17.62
N ILE A 81 12.21 12.63 18.89
CA ILE A 81 11.64 11.34 19.26
C ILE A 81 10.27 11.18 18.60
N TYR A 82 9.40 12.17 18.72
CA TYR A 82 8.09 12.18 18.08
C TYR A 82 8.18 11.94 16.56
N ILE A 83 9.05 12.68 15.86
CA ILE A 83 9.22 12.50 14.41
C ILE A 83 9.68 11.08 14.10
N LYS A 84 10.71 10.57 14.77
CA LYS A 84 11.22 9.21 14.55
C LYS A 84 10.16 8.14 14.78
N GLU A 85 9.37 8.26 15.84
CA GLU A 85 8.27 7.33 16.13
C GLU A 85 7.23 7.33 15.02
N LYS A 86 6.86 8.51 14.52
CA LYS A 86 5.90 8.61 13.41
C LYS A 86 6.46 8.06 12.10
N PHE A 87 7.74 8.27 11.81
CA PHE A 87 8.40 7.67 10.64
C PHE A 87 8.55 6.15 10.75
N LEU A 88 8.72 5.62 11.96
CA LEU A 88 8.68 4.18 12.20
C LEU A 88 7.30 3.59 11.87
N ILE A 89 6.22 4.26 12.29
CA ILE A 89 4.84 3.85 11.94
C ILE A 89 4.63 3.93 10.42
N LEU A 90 5.12 4.99 9.76
CA LEU A 90 5.05 5.13 8.31
C LEU A 90 5.78 3.98 7.60
N ASP A 91 6.96 3.57 8.07
CA ASP A 91 7.69 2.44 7.49
C ASP A 91 6.94 1.12 7.67
N GLN A 92 6.33 0.89 8.84
CA GLN A 92 5.49 -0.29 9.08
C GLN A 92 4.30 -0.35 8.11
N LYS A 93 3.59 0.78 7.92
CA LYS A 93 2.46 0.87 6.99
C LYS A 93 2.90 0.69 5.53
N LYS A 94 4.06 1.24 5.16
CA LYS A 94 4.68 1.02 3.85
C LYS A 94 5.00 -0.46 3.62
N ASN A 95 5.56 -1.16 4.61
CA ASN A 95 5.85 -2.59 4.50
C ASN A 95 4.56 -3.43 4.41
N GLN A 96 3.52 -3.07 5.17
CA GLN A 96 2.21 -3.69 5.07
C GLN A 96 1.63 -3.55 3.65
N LEU A 97 1.72 -2.35 3.06
CA LEU A 97 1.32 -2.10 1.68
C LEU A 97 2.13 -2.97 0.69
N LEU A 98 3.45 -3.03 0.87
CA LEU A 98 4.33 -3.84 0.01
C LEU A 98 3.90 -5.31 -0.01
N TYR A 99 3.70 -5.92 1.15
CA TYR A 99 3.28 -7.33 1.23
C TYR A 99 1.91 -7.56 0.61
N SER A 100 0.97 -6.65 0.86
CA SER A 100 -0.37 -6.68 0.26
C SER A 100 -0.30 -6.64 -1.27
N MET A 101 0.55 -5.77 -1.82
CA MET A 101 0.75 -5.66 -3.26
C MET A 101 1.46 -6.87 -3.88
N ILE A 102 2.45 -7.45 -3.19
CA ILE A 102 3.11 -8.69 -3.61
C ILE A 102 2.09 -9.83 -3.68
N PHE A 103 1.27 -9.99 -2.64
CA PHE A 103 0.21 -10.98 -2.62
C PHE A 103 -0.74 -10.85 -3.83
N ILE A 104 -1.21 -9.63 -4.13
CA ILE A 104 -2.07 -9.39 -5.29
C ILE A 104 -1.36 -9.77 -6.58
N SER A 105 -0.08 -9.43 -6.69
CA SER A 105 0.75 -9.76 -7.85
C SER A 105 0.88 -11.26 -8.06
N ASP A 106 1.18 -12.00 -7.00
CA ASP A 106 1.36 -13.45 -7.02
C ASP A 106 0.05 -14.15 -7.33
N ALA A 107 -1.04 -13.74 -6.68
CA ALA A 107 -2.39 -14.26 -6.94
C ALA A 107 -2.85 -14.01 -8.39
N LYS A 108 -2.26 -13.03 -9.07
CA LYS A 108 -2.61 -12.66 -10.45
C LYS A 108 -1.62 -13.10 -11.51
N HIS A 109 -0.48 -13.64 -11.11
CA HIS A 109 0.64 -13.90 -12.00
C HIS A 109 1.00 -12.66 -12.87
N ASP A 110 0.92 -11.46 -12.27
CA ASP A 110 1.14 -10.19 -12.98
C ASP A 110 2.58 -9.70 -12.76
N GLU A 111 3.53 -10.22 -13.55
CA GLU A 111 4.95 -9.87 -13.43
C GLU A 111 5.23 -8.38 -13.66
N LYS A 112 4.39 -7.69 -14.45
CA LYS A 112 4.52 -6.24 -14.67
C LYS A 112 4.18 -5.46 -13.40
N LEU A 113 3.25 -5.98 -12.60
CA LEU A 113 2.91 -5.40 -11.32
C LEU A 113 4.09 -5.46 -10.34
N VAL A 114 4.84 -6.57 -10.32
CA VAL A 114 6.04 -6.74 -9.46
C VAL A 114 7.07 -5.64 -9.72
N GLY A 115 7.38 -5.36 -10.99
CA GLY A 115 8.35 -4.32 -11.36
C GLY A 115 7.92 -2.93 -10.88
N LEU A 116 6.66 -2.58 -11.10
CA LEU A 116 6.07 -1.32 -10.65
C LEU A 116 6.02 -1.19 -9.12
N ILE A 117 5.74 -2.29 -8.41
CA ILE A 117 5.76 -2.35 -6.95
C ILE A 117 7.17 -2.08 -6.42
N SER A 118 8.18 -2.75 -7.00
CA SER A 118 9.57 -2.64 -6.54
C SER A 118 10.11 -1.22 -6.71
N GLU A 119 9.94 -0.63 -7.90
CA GLU A 119 10.38 0.73 -8.18
C GLU A 119 9.63 1.77 -7.33
N GLY A 120 8.30 1.62 -7.25
CA GLY A 120 7.45 2.50 -6.43
C GLY A 120 7.82 2.46 -4.96
N ASN A 121 8.06 1.26 -4.40
CA ASN A 121 8.46 1.08 -3.02
C ASN A 121 9.85 1.65 -2.74
N LYS A 122 10.82 1.45 -3.65
CA LYS A 122 12.15 2.04 -3.53
C LYS A 122 12.09 3.56 -3.49
N LYS A 123 11.31 4.16 -4.40
CA LYS A 123 11.12 5.62 -4.44
C LYS A 123 10.46 6.12 -3.16
N LEU A 124 9.36 5.49 -2.72
CA LEU A 124 8.66 5.88 -1.50
C LEU A 124 9.55 5.78 -0.26
N THR A 125 10.38 4.73 -0.17
CA THR A 125 11.35 4.57 0.92
C THR A 125 12.37 5.70 0.93
N LEU A 126 12.93 6.06 -0.22
CA LEU A 126 13.88 7.18 -0.32
C LEU A 126 13.23 8.52 0.05
N ASP A 127 12.02 8.77 -0.43
CA ASP A 127 11.28 10.00 -0.13
C ASP A 127 10.97 10.11 1.37
N LEU A 128 10.55 9.03 2.03
CA LEU A 128 10.31 9.01 3.48
C LEU A 128 11.60 9.26 4.28
N ILE A 129 12.70 8.60 3.93
CA ILE A 129 14.00 8.80 4.59
C ILE A 129 14.49 10.25 4.41
N ASN A 130 14.35 10.81 3.21
CA ASN A 130 14.76 12.18 2.94
C ASN A 130 13.89 13.19 3.69
N LEU A 131 12.59 12.94 3.79
CA LEU A 131 11.67 13.75 4.56
C LEU A 131 12.05 13.75 6.05
N GLU A 132 12.22 12.57 6.65
CA GLU A 132 12.64 12.43 8.05
C GLU A 132 13.92 13.22 8.34
N ARG A 133 14.94 13.05 7.49
CA ARG A 133 16.23 13.72 7.63
C ARG A 133 16.11 15.25 7.56
N LEU A 134 15.29 15.76 6.64
CA LEU A 134 15.07 17.20 6.52
C LEU A 134 14.35 17.76 7.74
N MET A 135 13.35 17.06 8.26
CA MET A 135 12.61 17.49 9.44
C MET A 135 13.50 17.47 10.69
N ILE A 136 14.28 16.41 10.90
CA ILE A 136 15.26 16.37 12.00
C ILE A 136 16.29 17.50 11.87
N ARG A 137 16.79 17.76 10.66
CA ARG A 137 17.73 18.85 10.39
C ARG A 137 17.09 20.23 10.65
N ASN A 138 15.79 20.37 10.40
CA ASN A 138 15.06 21.59 10.69
C ASN A 138 15.07 21.89 12.20
N ILE A 139 14.88 20.88 13.04
CA ILE A 139 14.94 20.99 14.52
C ILE A 139 16.33 21.41 14.99
N ASP A 140 17.38 20.93 14.33
CA ASP A 140 18.77 21.23 14.69
C ASP A 140 19.25 22.61 14.27
N LYS A 141 18.57 23.26 13.31
CA LYS A 141 18.94 24.61 12.89
C LYS A 141 18.48 25.62 13.92
N ASP A 142 19.45 26.10 14.70
CA ASP A 142 19.28 27.17 15.68
C ASP A 142 18.69 28.44 15.03
N ASP A 143 17.81 29.09 15.79
CA ASP A 143 16.76 30.06 15.46
C ASP A 143 17.20 31.40 14.81
N LYS A 144 18.26 31.45 14.01
CA LYS A 144 18.86 32.71 13.52
C LYS A 144 18.70 32.98 12.03
N ASN A 145 18.12 32.06 11.25
CA ASN A 145 17.98 32.30 9.81
C ASN A 145 16.65 31.75 9.28
N GLU A 146 15.58 32.52 9.46
CA GLU A 146 14.23 32.27 8.95
C GLU A 146 14.24 31.84 7.47
N LYS A 147 15.12 32.44 6.65
CA LYS A 147 15.33 32.05 5.24
C LYS A 147 15.77 30.59 5.08
N ALA A 148 16.64 30.10 5.96
CA ALA A 148 17.15 28.74 5.91
C ALA A 148 16.13 27.69 6.38
N SER A 149 15.15 28.10 7.20
CA SER A 149 13.98 27.29 7.57
C SER A 149 12.98 27.24 6.43
N ILE A 150 12.67 28.39 5.80
CA ILE A 150 11.81 28.46 4.61
C ILE A 150 12.31 27.54 3.49
N GLU A 151 13.62 27.56 3.20
CA GLU A 151 14.21 26.69 2.17
C GLU A 151 14.07 25.19 2.50
N ILE A 152 14.14 24.82 3.79
CA ILE A 152 13.87 23.43 4.20
C ILE A 152 12.40 23.09 3.98
N TYR A 153 11.48 23.99 4.31
CA TYR A 153 10.06 23.76 4.11
C TYR A 153 9.67 23.60 2.65
N GLU A 154 10.30 24.37 1.75
CA GLU A 154 10.13 24.17 0.31
C GLU A 154 10.57 22.76 -0.11
N LYS A 155 11.70 22.27 0.41
CA LYS A 155 12.17 20.89 0.15
C LYS A 155 11.23 19.84 0.74
N ILE A 156 10.74 20.04 1.97
CA ILE A 156 9.73 19.18 2.61
C ILE A 156 8.46 19.13 1.75
N PHE A 157 8.02 20.27 1.21
CA PHE A 157 6.84 20.36 0.37
C PHE A 157 7.02 19.62 -0.97
N GLU A 158 8.18 19.75 -1.62
CA GLU A 158 8.47 19.01 -2.85
C GLU A 158 8.51 17.50 -2.63
N ILE A 159 9.13 17.04 -1.54
CA ILE A 159 9.13 15.61 -1.19
C ILE A 159 7.71 15.13 -0.89
N ARG A 160 6.92 15.90 -0.12
CA ARG A 160 5.51 15.61 0.13
C ARG A 160 4.74 15.43 -1.17
N LYS A 161 4.94 16.33 -2.15
CA LYS A 161 4.29 16.25 -3.46
C LYS A 161 4.68 14.97 -4.21
N SER A 162 5.96 14.58 -4.17
CA SER A 162 6.44 13.31 -4.74
C SER A 162 5.77 12.09 -4.09
N ILE A 163 5.67 12.08 -2.75
CA ILE A 163 5.01 11.00 -2.00
C ILE A 163 3.53 10.91 -2.37
N VAL A 164 2.82 12.05 -2.36
CA VAL A 164 1.41 12.13 -2.70
C VAL A 164 1.17 11.62 -4.13
N PHE A 165 1.98 12.04 -5.11
CA PHE A 165 1.87 11.56 -6.48
C PHE A 165 2.10 10.04 -6.60
N SER A 166 3.09 9.53 -5.88
CA SER A 166 3.39 8.09 -5.85
C SER A 166 2.20 7.31 -5.27
N ILE A 167 1.62 7.79 -4.15
CA ILE A 167 0.42 7.21 -3.54
C ILE A 167 -0.77 7.23 -4.50
N TYR A 168 -1.04 8.33 -5.18
CA TYR A 168 -2.14 8.40 -6.16
C TYR A 168 -1.95 7.42 -7.32
N SER A 169 -0.72 7.28 -7.79
CA SER A 169 -0.39 6.31 -8.85
C SER A 169 -0.64 4.88 -8.39
N THR A 170 -0.23 4.54 -7.16
CA THR A 170 -0.49 3.23 -6.55
C THR A 170 -1.98 3.00 -6.32
N LYS A 171 -2.75 4.00 -5.88
CA LYS A 171 -4.21 3.89 -5.74
C LYS A 171 -4.87 3.55 -7.08
N LYS A 172 -4.50 4.25 -8.16
CA LYS A 172 -5.04 4.01 -9.50
C LYS A 172 -4.82 2.57 -9.98
N LEU A 173 -3.66 2.01 -9.64
CA LEU A 173 -3.33 0.62 -9.91
C LEU A 173 -4.22 -0.33 -9.11
N LEU A 174 -4.32 -0.12 -7.79
CA LEU A 174 -5.07 -0.96 -6.86
C LEU A 174 -6.58 -0.95 -7.08
N VAL A 175 -7.16 0.17 -7.56
CA VAL A 175 -8.60 0.26 -7.86
C VAL A 175 -9.05 -0.82 -8.84
N LYS A 176 -8.21 -1.20 -9.81
CA LYS A 176 -8.53 -2.28 -10.76
C LYS A 176 -8.73 -3.63 -10.04
N TYR A 177 -7.91 -3.90 -9.03
CA TYR A 177 -8.00 -5.13 -8.23
C TYR A 177 -9.12 -5.03 -7.17
N ALA A 178 -9.37 -3.84 -6.61
CA ALA A 178 -10.48 -3.63 -5.67
C ALA A 178 -11.86 -3.80 -6.31
N LEU A 179 -11.96 -3.49 -7.61
CA LEU A 179 -13.16 -3.67 -8.44
C LEU A 179 -13.22 -5.04 -9.12
N TYR A 180 -12.32 -5.98 -8.77
CA TYR A 180 -12.16 -7.29 -9.43
C TYR A 180 -13.33 -8.28 -9.20
N ARG A 181 -14.52 -7.77 -8.86
CA ARG A 181 -15.76 -8.55 -8.68
C ARG A 181 -16.56 -8.76 -9.97
N ALA A 182 -16.12 -8.21 -11.10
CA ALA A 182 -16.71 -8.51 -12.42
C ALA A 182 -16.10 -9.79 -13.02
#